data_AF-A0A3N8JGB3-F1
#
_entry.id   AF-A0A3N8JGB3-F1
#
_cell.length_a   1.000
_cell.length_b   1.000
_cell.length_c   1.000
_cell.angle_alpha   90.00
_cell.angle_beta   90.00
_cell.angle_gamma   90.00
#
_symmetry.space_group_name_H-M   'P 1'
#
loop_
_entity.id
_entity.type
_entity.pdbx_description
1 polymer ?
#
loop_
_entity_poly.entity_id
_entity_poly.type
_entity_poly.pdbx_seq_one_letter_code
_entity_poly.pdbx_strand_id
1 'polypeptide(L)'
;MQNHSGRAMKAAMTILKVVLSVIAIYLVVDIGWTFVPVDVHNAITIFALLHTKLAIFAIPSIIFGFYLYRLVRNFNRFSRAKRAGVAIVTLVFLVFVYLVGFRGIMIDGTDCQRFDYNAELNGGIKQVDGRTYIVNICGSGSQHGGFFADQNEQIKIVVADAHGSTLATRLSFVFWGGRPGDEPIEVRNGKLTYFDASDRYDGMRSISLPPTTLDWIAARIPIWLR
;
A
#
# COMPACT_ATOMS: atom_id res chain seq x y z
N MET A 1 -1.98 20.93 53.10
CA MET A 1 -1.16 20.01 52.26
C MET A 1 -2.10 19.11 51.47
N GLN A 2 -2.22 19.31 50.16
CA GLN A 2 -3.10 18.49 49.30
C GLN A 2 -2.42 17.14 49.03
N ASN A 3 -3.18 16.07 49.22
CA ASN A 3 -2.73 14.67 49.21
C ASN A 3 -2.37 14.21 47.78
N HIS A 4 -1.17 14.60 47.31
CA HIS A 4 -0.64 14.31 45.98
C HIS A 4 -0.55 12.80 45.70
N SER A 5 -0.28 12.01 46.74
CA SER A 5 -0.20 10.54 46.69
C SER A 5 -1.53 9.89 46.28
N GLY A 6 -2.65 10.31 46.89
CA GLY A 6 -3.97 9.72 46.61
C GLY A 6 -4.49 10.00 45.20
N ARG A 7 -4.12 11.14 44.59
CA ARG A 7 -4.51 11.47 43.21
C ARG A 7 -3.65 10.73 42.19
N ALA A 8 -2.35 10.56 42.45
CA ALA A 8 -1.46 9.77 41.61
C ALA A 8 -1.81 8.28 41.62
N MET A 9 -2.15 7.72 42.78
CA MET A 9 -2.55 6.32 42.92
C MET A 9 -3.88 6.01 42.21
N LYS A 10 -4.85 6.94 42.25
CA LYS A 10 -6.10 6.83 41.48
C LYS A 10 -5.86 6.88 39.97
N ALA A 11 -4.96 7.76 39.50
CA ALA A 11 -4.60 7.82 38.10
C ALA A 11 -3.90 6.54 37.63
N ALA A 12 -2.93 6.03 38.40
CA ALA A 12 -2.22 4.78 38.10
C ALA A 12 -3.18 3.58 38.05
N MET A 13 -4.11 3.49 39.01
CA MET A 13 -5.10 2.41 39.03
C MET A 13 -6.11 2.50 37.89
N THR A 14 -6.42 3.71 37.41
CA THR A 14 -7.27 3.91 36.22
C THR A 14 -6.55 3.46 34.96
N ILE A 15 -5.27 3.83 34.81
CA ILE A 15 -4.42 3.40 33.69
C ILE A 15 -4.30 1.87 33.68
N LEU A 16 -4.03 1.25 34.84
CA LEU A 16 -3.93 -0.21 34.96
C LEU A 16 -5.23 -0.91 34.53
N LYS A 17 -6.40 -0.39 34.94
CA LYS A 17 -7.69 -0.95 34.53
C LYS A 17 -7.92 -0.82 33.01
N VAL A 18 -7.55 0.32 32.43
CA VAL A 18 -7.65 0.51 30.97
C VAL A 18 -6.73 -0.48 30.25
N VAL A 19 -5.48 -0.61 30.68
CA VAL A 19 -4.52 -1.56 30.10
C VAL A 19 -5.03 -2.99 30.20
N LEU A 20 -5.50 -3.43 31.38
CA LEU A 20 -6.08 -4.76 31.58
C LEU A 20 -7.33 -5.00 30.72
N SER A 21 -8.20 -4.00 30.56
CA SER A 21 -9.38 -4.11 29.70
C SER A 21 -9.00 -4.26 28.22
N VAL A 22 -7.98 -3.53 27.76
CA VAL A 22 -7.46 -3.66 26.40
C VAL A 22 -6.88 -5.05 26.18
N ILE A 23 -6.05 -5.54 27.11
CA ILE A 23 -5.48 -6.90 27.04
C ILE A 23 -6.58 -7.97 26.99
N ALA A 24 -7.61 -7.85 27.83
CA ALA A 24 -8.73 -8.79 27.85
C ALA A 24 -9.50 -8.79 26.51
N ILE A 25 -9.73 -7.62 25.92
CA ILE A 25 -10.36 -7.51 24.59
C ILE A 25 -9.50 -8.18 23.53
N TYR A 26 -8.19 -7.93 23.52
CA TYR A 26 -7.27 -8.58 22.58
C TYR A 26 -7.29 -10.10 22.71
N LEU A 27 -7.26 -10.63 23.93
CA LEU A 27 -7.33 -12.08 24.16
C LEU A 27 -8.65 -12.69 23.67
N VAL A 28 -9.78 -12.01 23.87
CA VAL A 28 -11.08 -12.49 23.36
C VAL A 28 -11.11 -12.48 21.85
N VAL A 29 -10.52 -11.45 21.22
CA VAL A 29 -10.40 -11.36 19.76
C VAL A 29 -9.51 -12.48 19.23
N ASP A 30 -8.34 -12.73 19.83
CA ASP A 30 -7.42 -13.80 19.42
C ASP A 30 -8.04 -15.19 19.59
N ILE A 31 -8.74 -15.44 20.70
CA ILE A 31 -9.45 -16.70 20.91
C ILE A 31 -10.55 -16.85 19.86
N GLY A 32 -11.37 -15.82 19.64
CA GLY A 32 -12.40 -15.82 18.60
C GLY A 32 -11.82 -16.06 17.20
N TRP A 33 -10.64 -15.49 16.94
CA TRP A 33 -9.89 -15.65 15.70
C TRP A 33 -9.57 -17.13 15.44
N THR A 34 -9.18 -17.92 16.45
CA THR A 34 -8.90 -19.36 16.26
C THR A 34 -10.11 -20.20 15.82
N PHE A 35 -11.35 -19.69 16.00
CA PHE A 35 -12.58 -20.36 15.60
C PHE A 35 -13.11 -19.90 14.23
N VAL A 36 -12.45 -18.95 13.58
CA VAL A 36 -12.82 -18.46 12.25
C VAL A 36 -12.30 -19.45 11.19
N PRO A 37 -13.12 -19.86 10.21
CA PRO A 37 -12.67 -20.74 9.12
C PRO A 37 -11.46 -20.18 8.36
N VAL A 38 -10.56 -21.05 7.92
CA VAL A 38 -9.29 -20.67 7.25
C VAL A 38 -9.53 -19.77 6.03
N ASP A 39 -10.59 -20.03 5.26
CA ASP A 39 -10.94 -19.23 4.08
C ASP A 39 -11.35 -17.80 4.45
N VAL A 40 -11.98 -17.63 5.62
CA VAL A 40 -12.38 -16.33 6.17
C VAL A 40 -11.18 -15.63 6.80
N HIS A 41 -10.27 -16.36 7.45
CA HIS A 41 -8.98 -15.84 7.92
C HIS A 41 -8.15 -15.24 6.79
N ASN A 42 -7.99 -15.99 5.71
CA ASN A 42 -7.26 -15.55 4.53
C ASN A 42 -7.96 -14.35 3.88
N ALA A 43 -9.29 -14.39 3.75
CA ALA A 43 -10.04 -13.25 3.23
C ALA A 43 -9.91 -11.99 4.09
N ILE A 44 -9.92 -12.10 5.43
CA ILE A 44 -9.80 -10.95 6.34
C ILE A 44 -8.35 -10.46 6.43
N THR A 45 -7.34 -11.34 6.44
CA THR A 45 -5.93 -10.91 6.41
C THR A 45 -5.58 -10.24 5.08
N ILE A 46 -6.07 -10.76 3.96
CA ILE A 46 -5.95 -10.13 2.64
C ILE A 46 -6.72 -8.80 2.59
N PHE A 47 -7.96 -8.75 3.12
CA PHE A 47 -8.72 -7.50 3.25
C PHE A 47 -7.99 -6.48 4.13
N ALA A 48 -7.43 -6.94 5.25
CA ALA A 48 -6.68 -6.13 6.18
C ALA A 48 -5.41 -5.62 5.52
N LEU A 49 -4.69 -6.40 4.72
CA LEU A 49 -3.49 -5.99 3.95
C LEU A 49 -3.81 -4.99 2.83
N LEU A 50 -4.90 -5.22 2.10
CA LEU A 50 -5.34 -4.36 0.99
C LEU A 50 -5.89 -3.02 1.46
N HIS A 51 -6.61 -3.03 2.59
CA HIS A 51 -7.20 -1.83 3.16
C HIS A 51 -6.42 -1.28 4.34
N THR A 52 -5.31 -1.90 4.80
CA THR A 52 -4.54 -1.35 5.95
C THR A 52 -4.06 0.03 5.59
N LYS A 53 -3.49 0.22 4.40
CA LYS A 53 -2.93 1.52 4.01
C LYS A 53 -4.02 2.60 3.92
N LEU A 54 -5.18 2.26 3.34
CA LEU A 54 -6.34 3.16 3.29
C LEU A 54 -6.97 3.41 4.66
N ALA A 55 -7.06 2.40 5.53
CA ALA A 55 -7.61 2.52 6.89
C ALA A 55 -6.66 3.29 7.82
N ILE A 56 -5.35 3.01 7.74
CA ILE A 56 -4.26 3.73 8.43
C ILE A 56 -4.28 5.21 8.03
N PHE A 57 -4.69 5.56 6.82
CA PHE A 57 -4.84 6.95 6.42
C PHE A 57 -6.22 7.55 6.78
N ALA A 58 -7.30 6.82 6.51
CA ALA A 58 -8.68 7.30 6.66
C ALA A 58 -9.09 7.46 8.12
N ILE A 59 -8.75 6.50 9.00
CA ILE A 59 -9.13 6.55 10.41
C ILE A 59 -8.50 7.76 11.12
N PRO A 60 -7.17 8.00 11.03
CA PRO A 60 -6.57 9.22 11.58
C PRO A 60 -7.11 10.49 10.93
N SER A 61 -7.41 10.48 9.64
CA SER A 61 -7.98 11.65 8.95
C SER A 61 -9.38 12.01 9.47
N ILE A 62 -10.24 11.01 9.72
CA ILE A 62 -11.58 11.20 10.31
C ILE A 62 -11.44 11.72 11.74
N ILE A 63 -10.56 11.12 12.54
CA ILE A 63 -10.28 11.57 13.92
C ILE A 63 -9.76 13.02 13.92
N PHE A 64 -8.87 13.36 12.99
CA PHE A 64 -8.34 14.71 12.83
C PHE A 64 -9.41 15.70 12.37
N GLY A 65 -10.31 15.30 11.47
CA GLY A 65 -11.48 16.11 11.09
C GLY A 65 -12.40 16.40 12.28
N PHE A 66 -12.67 15.40 13.12
CA PHE A 66 -13.45 15.58 14.35
C PHE A 66 -12.73 16.47 15.37
N TYR A 67 -11.40 16.36 15.46
CA TYR A 67 -10.54 17.21 16.26
C TYR A 67 -10.59 18.68 15.79
N LEU A 68 -10.48 18.93 14.49
CA LEU A 68 -10.61 20.26 13.89
C LEU A 68 -12.01 20.86 14.07
N TYR A 69 -13.07 20.07 13.89
CA TYR A 69 -14.44 20.52 14.15
C TYR A 69 -14.61 20.99 15.61
N ARG A 70 -14.09 20.21 16.57
CA ARG A 70 -14.10 20.57 18.00
C ARG A 70 -13.24 21.81 18.28
N LEU A 71 -12.14 21.98 17.54
CA LEU A 71 -11.24 23.13 17.62
C LEU A 71 -11.95 24.42 17.21
N VAL A 72 -12.55 24.45 16.02
CA VAL A 72 -13.24 25.62 15.46
C VAL A 72 -14.38 26.04 16.38
N ARG A 73 -15.14 25.08 16.92
CA ARG A 73 -16.26 25.36 17.83
C ARG A 73 -15.85 25.95 19.20
N ASN A 74 -14.61 25.73 19.64
CA ASN A 74 -14.13 26.14 20.96
C ASN A 74 -12.92 27.08 20.94
N PHE A 75 -12.56 27.62 19.78
CA PHE A 75 -11.30 28.35 19.56
C PHE A 75 -11.12 29.54 20.52
N ASN A 76 -12.20 30.27 20.80
CA ASN A 76 -12.19 31.43 21.69
C ASN A 76 -11.99 31.08 23.19
N ARG A 77 -12.09 29.80 23.57
CA ARG A 77 -11.90 29.34 24.97
C ARG A 77 -10.52 28.76 25.24
N PHE A 78 -9.61 28.73 24.27
CA PHE A 78 -8.31 28.10 24.44
C PHE A 78 -7.24 29.04 25.01
N SER A 79 -6.59 28.59 26.09
CA SER A 79 -5.39 29.22 26.64
C SER A 79 -4.18 29.06 25.71
N ARG A 80 -3.15 29.89 25.91
CA ARG A 80 -1.92 29.90 25.10
C ARG A 80 -1.23 28.51 25.03
N ALA A 81 -1.24 27.76 26.14
CA ALA A 81 -0.73 26.39 26.19
C ALA A 81 -1.56 25.39 25.36
N LYS A 82 -2.90 25.53 25.34
CA LYS A 82 -3.77 24.68 24.52
C LYS A 82 -3.59 24.96 23.02
N ARG A 83 -3.32 26.21 22.63
CA ARG A 83 -3.00 26.58 21.24
C ARG A 83 -1.67 25.97 20.76
N ALA A 84 -0.64 25.95 21.62
CA ALA A 84 0.62 25.28 21.31
C ALA A 84 0.43 23.76 21.12
N GLY A 85 -0.34 23.11 21.99
CA GLY A 85 -0.68 21.69 21.83
C GLY A 85 -1.40 21.38 20.52
N VAL A 86 -2.29 22.27 20.06
CA VAL A 86 -2.98 22.14 18.77
C VAL A 86 -2.01 22.22 17.59
N ALA A 87 -1.10 23.19 17.63
CA ALA A 87 -0.09 23.34 16.58
C ALA A 87 0.78 22.08 16.47
N ILE A 88 1.22 21.52 17.61
CA ILE A 88 2.02 20.28 17.65
C ILE A 88 1.24 19.09 17.06
N VAL A 89 0.00 18.86 17.49
CA VAL A 89 -0.85 17.75 16.97
C VAL A 89 -1.07 17.89 15.46
N THR A 90 -1.30 19.11 14.99
CA THR A 90 -1.47 19.40 13.55
C THR A 90 -0.20 19.10 12.77
N LEU A 91 0.97 19.51 13.30
CA LEU A 91 2.27 19.25 12.67
C LEU A 91 2.58 17.74 12.60
N VAL A 92 2.31 17.00 13.68
CA VAL A 92 2.47 15.54 13.72
C VAL A 92 1.56 14.85 12.70
N PHE A 93 0.30 15.28 12.59
CA PHE A 93 -0.62 14.74 11.58
C PHE A 93 -0.15 15.03 10.15
N LEU A 94 0.34 16.24 9.86
CA LEU A 94 0.90 16.58 8.54
C LEU A 94 2.12 15.74 8.20
N VAL A 95 3.03 15.51 9.16
CA VAL A 95 4.18 14.61 8.98
C VAL A 95 3.72 13.17 8.72
N PHE A 96 2.71 12.69 9.44
CA PHE A 96 2.12 11.37 9.22
C PHE A 96 1.50 11.25 7.82
N VAL A 97 0.73 12.24 7.37
CA VAL A 97 0.16 12.30 6.01
C VAL A 97 1.26 12.31 4.95
N TYR A 98 2.34 13.04 5.16
CA TYR A 98 3.48 13.06 4.25
C TYR A 98 4.20 11.71 4.19
N LEU A 99 4.49 11.08 5.33
CA LEU A 99 5.20 9.80 5.39
C LEU A 99 4.36 8.63 4.88
N VAL A 100 3.08 8.58 5.21
CA VAL A 100 2.20 7.45 4.86
C VAL A 100 1.53 7.68 3.50
N GLY A 101 1.09 8.91 3.21
CA GLY A 101 0.42 9.27 1.96
C GLY A 101 1.41 9.45 0.81
N PHE A 102 2.35 10.40 0.92
CA PHE A 102 3.27 10.73 -0.17
C PHE A 102 4.42 9.75 -0.34
N ARG A 103 4.94 9.17 0.75
CA ARG A 103 6.01 8.16 0.67
C ARG A 103 5.52 6.70 0.61
N GLY A 104 4.31 6.41 1.08
CA GLY A 104 3.83 5.02 1.24
C GLY A 104 2.92 4.48 0.13
N ILE A 105 2.40 5.34 -0.75
CA ILE A 105 1.39 5.00 -1.76
C ILE A 105 1.98 5.14 -3.18
N MET A 106 2.85 4.22 -3.62
CA MET A 106 3.45 4.17 -4.98
C MET A 106 4.66 5.09 -5.21
N ILE A 107 5.75 4.83 -4.48
CA ILE A 107 7.07 5.15 -5.06
C ILE A 107 7.43 3.97 -5.96
N ASP A 108 7.77 4.27 -7.22
CA ASP A 108 8.44 3.34 -8.12
C ASP A 108 9.78 2.95 -7.48
N GLY A 109 9.81 1.80 -6.80
CA GLY A 109 11.00 1.26 -6.15
C GLY A 109 11.86 0.42 -7.10
N THR A 110 11.53 0.39 -8.40
CA THR A 110 12.20 -0.46 -9.37
C THR A 110 13.51 0.15 -9.87
N ASP A 111 14.53 -0.69 -10.02
CA ASP A 111 15.82 -0.31 -10.60
C ASP A 111 16.04 -1.08 -11.90
N CYS A 112 15.56 -0.49 -12.99
CA CYS A 112 15.63 -1.09 -14.33
C CYS A 112 17.04 -1.10 -14.95
N GLN A 113 18.04 -0.54 -14.28
CA GLN A 113 19.44 -0.70 -14.70
C GLN A 113 20.06 -1.97 -14.12
N ARG A 114 19.56 -2.43 -12.96
CA ARG A 114 20.17 -3.49 -12.19
C ARG A 114 19.37 -4.79 -12.19
N PHE A 115 18.05 -4.71 -12.22
CA PHE A 115 17.15 -5.86 -12.12
C PHE A 115 16.26 -5.92 -13.36
N ASP A 116 16.74 -6.63 -14.39
CA ASP A 116 16.00 -6.96 -15.62
C ASP A 116 15.37 -8.35 -15.44
N TYR A 117 14.05 -8.45 -15.65
CA TYR A 117 13.28 -9.69 -15.56
C TYR A 117 12.64 -10.10 -16.89
N ASN A 118 13.15 -9.59 -18.01
CA ASN A 118 12.64 -9.92 -19.34
C ASN A 118 12.72 -11.41 -19.67
N ALA A 119 13.76 -12.11 -19.22
CA ALA A 119 13.92 -13.53 -19.51
C ALA A 119 12.96 -14.39 -18.66
N GLU A 120 12.78 -14.01 -17.40
CA GLU A 120 11.99 -14.72 -16.39
C GLU A 120 10.50 -14.57 -16.66
N LEU A 121 10.05 -13.36 -16.98
CA LEU A 121 8.63 -13.02 -17.14
C LEU A 121 8.20 -12.89 -18.60
N ASN A 122 8.97 -13.46 -19.54
CA ASN A 122 8.67 -13.47 -20.97
C ASN A 122 8.42 -12.06 -21.56
N GLY A 123 9.30 -11.12 -21.23
CA GLY A 123 9.36 -9.80 -21.85
C GLY A 123 9.89 -9.85 -23.29
N GLY A 124 10.56 -8.77 -23.69
CA GLY A 124 11.15 -8.60 -25.01
C GLY A 124 10.15 -8.26 -26.11
N ILE A 125 10.50 -8.64 -27.35
CA ILE A 125 9.74 -8.24 -28.55
C ILE A 125 8.49 -9.10 -28.70
N LYS A 126 7.32 -8.45 -28.82
CA LYS A 126 6.02 -9.09 -29.08
C LYS A 126 5.43 -8.54 -30.38
N GLN A 127 4.90 -9.44 -31.22
CA GLN A 127 4.19 -9.07 -32.44
C GLN A 127 2.70 -9.26 -32.24
N VAL A 128 1.91 -8.21 -32.48
CA VAL A 128 0.45 -8.23 -32.33
C VAL A 128 -0.17 -7.49 -33.51
N ASP A 129 -1.03 -8.16 -34.26
CA ASP A 129 -1.72 -7.60 -35.42
C ASP A 129 -0.78 -6.90 -36.42
N GLY A 130 0.39 -7.51 -36.66
CA GLY A 130 1.42 -6.97 -37.57
C GLY A 130 2.20 -5.77 -37.02
N ARG A 131 2.01 -5.41 -35.75
CA ARG A 131 2.76 -4.37 -35.06
C ARG A 131 3.71 -4.95 -34.02
N THR A 132 4.91 -4.39 -33.99
CA THR A 132 5.96 -4.78 -33.05
C THR A 132 5.90 -3.91 -31.81
N TYR A 133 5.86 -4.56 -30.65
CA TYR A 133 5.93 -3.94 -29.34
C TYR A 133 7.14 -4.48 -28.59
N ILE A 134 7.81 -3.61 -27.82
CA ILE A 134 8.92 -3.98 -26.95
C ILE A 134 8.41 -3.93 -25.52
N VAL A 135 8.42 -5.07 -24.84
CA VAL A 135 7.98 -5.21 -23.45
C VAL A 135 9.22 -5.32 -22.57
N ASN A 136 9.49 -4.31 -21.77
CA ASN A 136 10.59 -4.31 -20.81
C ASN A 136 10.06 -4.49 -19.39
N ILE A 137 10.67 -5.38 -18.63
CA ILE A 137 10.28 -5.73 -17.27
C ILE A 137 11.47 -5.57 -16.35
N CYS A 138 11.29 -4.82 -15.27
CA CYS A 138 12.31 -4.61 -14.25
C CYS A 138 11.70 -4.63 -12.86
N GLY A 139 12.50 -4.81 -11.81
CA GLY A 139 11.98 -4.80 -10.44
C GLY A 139 12.88 -4.12 -9.42
N SER A 140 12.48 -4.22 -8.15
CA SER A 140 13.14 -3.55 -7.01
C SER A 140 14.34 -4.32 -6.44
N GLY A 141 14.54 -5.58 -6.83
CA GLY A 141 15.63 -6.43 -6.36
C GLY A 141 15.51 -6.84 -4.88
N SER A 142 14.29 -6.91 -4.35
CA SER A 142 14.03 -7.32 -2.97
C SER A 142 14.57 -8.73 -2.74
N GLN A 143 15.49 -8.89 -1.78
CA GLN A 143 16.15 -10.17 -1.50
C GLN A 143 15.15 -11.23 -1.04
N HIS A 144 15.12 -12.34 -1.78
CA HIS A 144 14.54 -13.61 -1.37
C HIS A 144 15.25 -14.13 -0.11
N GLY A 145 14.53 -14.33 1.00
CA GLY A 145 15.01 -15.18 2.09
C GLY A 145 15.27 -14.55 3.47
N GLY A 146 14.63 -13.44 3.83
CA GLY A 146 14.56 -12.98 5.23
C GLY A 146 13.34 -13.53 5.97
N PHE A 147 13.44 -13.74 7.29
CA PHE A 147 12.32 -14.14 8.18
C PHE A 147 11.11 -13.17 8.17
N PHE A 148 11.30 -11.98 7.58
CA PHE A 148 10.29 -10.94 7.32
C PHE A 148 10.40 -10.38 5.88
N ALA A 149 11.05 -11.10 4.96
CA ALA A 149 11.11 -10.65 3.57
C ALA A 149 9.72 -10.85 2.95
N ASP A 150 9.11 -9.74 2.54
CA ASP A 150 7.95 -9.79 1.66
C ASP A 150 8.34 -10.63 0.43
N GLN A 151 7.67 -11.75 0.24
CA GLN A 151 7.88 -12.61 -0.94
C GLN A 151 7.31 -11.96 -2.22
N ASN A 152 6.72 -10.77 -2.09
CA ASN A 152 6.20 -9.95 -3.16
C ASN A 152 7.26 -8.93 -3.57
N GLU A 153 7.77 -9.04 -4.78
CA GLU A 153 8.63 -8.03 -5.39
C GLU A 153 7.79 -7.07 -6.24
N GLN A 154 8.07 -5.76 -6.14
CA GLN A 154 7.48 -4.79 -7.06
C GLN A 154 8.23 -4.84 -8.39
N ILE A 155 7.48 -5.03 -9.47
CA ILE A 155 7.97 -4.97 -10.84
C ILE A 155 7.30 -3.85 -11.62
N LYS A 156 7.95 -3.41 -12.68
CA LYS A 156 7.49 -2.41 -13.62
C LYS A 156 7.50 -2.99 -15.02
N ILE A 157 6.34 -2.93 -15.67
CA ILE A 157 6.14 -3.36 -17.04
C ILE A 157 6.05 -2.10 -17.90
N VAL A 158 6.92 -2.02 -18.90
CA VAL A 158 6.99 -0.93 -19.87
C VAL A 158 6.72 -1.49 -21.25
N VAL A 159 5.65 -1.02 -21.90
CA VAL A 159 5.34 -1.36 -23.29
C VAL A 159 5.76 -0.18 -24.16
N ALA A 160 6.64 -0.41 -25.11
CA ALA A 160 7.10 0.55 -26.09
C ALA A 160 6.77 0.11 -27.52
N ASP A 161 6.77 1.07 -28.45
CA ASP A 161 6.69 0.78 -29.88
C ASP A 161 8.03 0.24 -30.43
N ALA A 162 8.04 -0.10 -31.72
CA ALA A 162 9.24 -0.56 -32.45
C ALA A 162 10.40 0.46 -32.44
N HIS A 163 10.12 1.74 -32.20
CA HIS A 163 11.12 2.81 -32.12
C HIS A 163 11.60 3.07 -30.69
N GLY A 164 11.09 2.31 -29.70
CA GLY A 164 11.45 2.46 -28.29
C GLY A 164 10.67 3.55 -27.55
N SER A 165 9.66 4.17 -28.17
CA SER A 165 8.83 5.18 -27.50
C SER A 165 7.81 4.49 -26.59
N THR A 166 7.78 4.90 -25.32
CA THR A 166 6.90 4.29 -24.31
C THR A 166 5.43 4.55 -24.61
N LEU A 167 4.65 3.49 -24.73
CA LEU A 167 3.20 3.54 -24.97
C LEU A 167 2.39 3.30 -23.69
N ALA A 168 2.87 2.45 -22.79
CA ALA A 168 2.23 2.18 -21.51
C ALA A 168 3.24 1.81 -20.43
N THR A 169 2.93 2.18 -19.19
CA THR A 169 3.65 1.74 -18.00
C THR A 169 2.67 1.19 -16.96
N ARG A 170 3.08 0.13 -16.27
CA ARG A 170 2.37 -0.49 -15.14
C ARG A 170 3.34 -0.87 -14.04
N LEU A 171 2.93 -0.65 -12.80
CA LEU A 171 3.53 -1.32 -11.65
C LEU A 171 2.67 -2.54 -11.32
N SER A 172 3.34 -3.64 -10.97
CA SER A 172 2.72 -4.90 -10.54
C SER A 172 3.53 -5.49 -9.39
N PHE A 173 2.95 -6.43 -8.65
CA PHE A 173 3.69 -7.25 -7.68
C PHE A 173 3.76 -8.70 -8.16
N VAL A 174 4.95 -9.29 -8.06
CA VAL A 174 5.24 -10.70 -8.42
C VAL A 174 5.61 -11.44 -7.15
N PHE A 175 5.11 -12.66 -7.01
CA PHE A 175 5.44 -13.55 -5.90
C PHE A 175 6.32 -14.68 -6.41
N TRP A 176 7.60 -14.64 -6.08
CA TRP A 176 8.58 -15.62 -6.59
C TRP A 176 8.53 -16.97 -5.85
N GLY A 177 7.83 -17.04 -4.71
CA GLY A 177 7.83 -18.20 -3.81
C GLY A 177 6.85 -19.32 -4.15
N GLY A 178 6.08 -19.22 -5.25
CA GLY A 178 5.10 -20.23 -5.64
C GLY A 178 4.04 -19.74 -6.63
N ARG A 179 3.13 -20.63 -7.03
CA ARG A 179 1.99 -20.29 -7.91
C ARG A 179 0.70 -20.04 -7.12
N PRO A 180 -0.11 -19.04 -7.49
CA PRO A 180 0.16 -18.06 -8.56
C PRO A 180 1.10 -16.95 -8.06
N GLY A 181 2.00 -16.46 -8.92
CA GLY A 181 3.01 -15.51 -8.47
C GLY A 181 4.05 -15.06 -9.49
N ASP A 182 4.60 -15.99 -10.28
CA ASP A 182 5.66 -15.77 -11.27
C ASP A 182 5.21 -16.10 -12.70
N GLU A 183 3.89 -16.06 -12.96
CA GLU A 183 3.37 -16.36 -14.28
C GLU A 183 3.97 -15.43 -15.35
N PRO A 184 4.59 -16.00 -16.41
CA PRO A 184 5.16 -15.21 -17.48
C PRO A 184 4.08 -14.40 -18.18
N ILE A 185 4.45 -13.22 -18.65
CA ILE A 185 3.56 -12.36 -19.42
C ILE A 185 3.18 -13.05 -20.72
N GLU A 186 1.90 -13.00 -21.07
CA GLU A 186 1.36 -13.61 -22.28
C GLU A 186 0.57 -12.61 -23.11
N VAL A 187 0.73 -12.66 -24.43
CA VAL A 187 -0.13 -11.90 -25.34
C VAL A 187 -1.27 -12.80 -25.78
N ARG A 188 -2.50 -12.42 -25.45
CA ARG A 188 -3.72 -13.13 -25.85
C ARG A 188 -4.78 -12.15 -26.33
N ASN A 189 -5.36 -12.41 -27.49
CA ASN A 189 -6.47 -11.62 -28.06
C ASN A 189 -6.17 -10.11 -28.12
N GLY A 190 -4.97 -9.73 -28.57
CA GLY A 190 -4.57 -8.32 -28.65
C GLY A 190 -4.36 -7.66 -27.29
N LYS A 191 -4.13 -8.44 -26.22
CA LYS A 191 -3.87 -7.92 -24.88
C LYS A 191 -2.65 -8.60 -24.28
N LEU A 192 -1.81 -7.81 -23.62
CA LEU A 192 -0.71 -8.28 -22.80
C LEU A 192 -1.23 -8.58 -21.41
N THR A 193 -1.19 -9.83 -20.99
CA THR A 193 -1.73 -10.31 -19.72
C THR A 193 -0.58 -10.58 -18.77
N TYR A 194 -0.70 -10.10 -17.53
CA TYR A 194 0.34 -10.18 -16.52
C TYR A 194 -0.30 -10.43 -15.15
N PHE A 195 0.43 -11.08 -14.26
CA PHE A 195 -0.02 -11.31 -12.89
C PHE A 195 0.35 -10.13 -11.98
N ASP A 196 -0.58 -9.78 -11.09
CA ASP A 196 -0.44 -8.77 -10.05
C ASP A 196 -0.91 -9.35 -8.72
N ALA A 197 0.06 -9.72 -7.89
CA ALA A 197 -0.14 -10.26 -6.55
C ALA A 197 -0.86 -9.28 -5.59
N SER A 198 -0.98 -8.01 -5.97
CA SER A 198 -1.76 -7.03 -5.20
C SER A 198 -3.26 -7.08 -5.49
N ASP A 199 -3.71 -7.82 -6.51
CA ASP A 199 -5.11 -7.89 -6.88
C ASP A 199 -5.88 -9.02 -6.17
N ARG A 200 -7.15 -8.76 -5.85
CA ARG A 200 -8.00 -9.60 -4.99
C ARG A 200 -8.68 -10.77 -5.71
N TYR A 201 -8.65 -10.80 -7.04
CA TYR A 201 -9.33 -11.79 -7.87
C TYR A 201 -8.38 -12.90 -8.33
N ASP A 202 -8.23 -13.07 -9.64
CA ASP A 202 -7.34 -14.05 -10.30
C ASP A 202 -5.90 -13.53 -10.44
N GLY A 203 -5.63 -12.32 -9.94
CA GLY A 203 -4.36 -11.61 -10.12
C GLY A 203 -4.07 -11.22 -11.57
N MET A 204 -4.92 -11.59 -12.53
CA MET A 204 -4.62 -11.43 -13.95
C MET A 204 -5.09 -10.07 -14.43
N ARG A 205 -4.12 -9.24 -14.77
CA ARG A 205 -4.31 -7.92 -15.36
C ARG A 205 -3.95 -7.94 -16.83
N SER A 206 -4.49 -6.98 -17.57
CA SER A 206 -4.18 -6.86 -18.99
C SER A 206 -3.97 -5.42 -19.44
N ILE A 207 -3.06 -5.25 -20.39
CA ILE A 207 -2.82 -4.03 -21.14
C ILE A 207 -3.31 -4.28 -22.56
N SER A 208 -4.17 -3.41 -23.09
CA SER A 208 -4.59 -3.54 -24.48
C SER A 208 -3.42 -3.24 -25.42
N LEU A 209 -3.34 -3.96 -26.54
CA LEU A 209 -2.39 -3.73 -27.63
C LEU A 209 -3.20 -3.48 -28.91
N PRO A 210 -3.17 -2.27 -29.50
CA PRO A 210 -2.44 -1.09 -29.03
C PRO A 210 -2.95 -0.55 -27.68
N PRO A 211 -2.09 0.08 -26.86
CA PRO A 211 -2.51 0.73 -25.62
C PRO A 211 -3.53 1.84 -25.85
N THR A 212 -4.36 2.08 -24.85
CA THR A 212 -5.39 3.14 -24.93
C THR A 212 -4.77 4.53 -24.87
N THR A 213 -5.51 5.55 -25.28
CA THR A 213 -5.07 6.96 -25.14
C THR A 213 -4.80 7.33 -23.68
N LEU A 214 -5.57 6.77 -22.74
CA LEU A 214 -5.33 6.94 -21.30
C LEU A 214 -4.02 6.30 -20.87
N ASP A 215 -3.68 5.12 -21.39
CA ASP A 215 -2.39 4.47 -21.11
C ASP A 215 -1.22 5.29 -21.62
N TRP A 216 -1.39 5.85 -22.81
CA TRP A 216 -0.42 6.73 -23.41
C TRP A 216 -0.21 7.96 -22.53
N ILE A 217 -1.27 8.67 -22.14
CA ILE A 217 -1.16 9.85 -21.26
C ILE A 217 -0.48 9.46 -19.94
N ALA A 218 -0.95 8.39 -19.30
CA ALA A 218 -0.44 7.96 -18.01
C ALA A 218 1.03 7.52 -18.05
N ALA A 219 1.52 7.04 -19.19
CA ALA A 219 2.94 6.71 -19.36
C ALA A 219 3.86 7.95 -19.43
N ARG A 220 3.31 9.16 -19.64
CA ARG A 220 4.06 10.44 -19.60
C ARG A 220 4.03 11.08 -18.23
N ILE A 221 3.18 10.59 -17.32
CA ILE A 221 3.08 11.10 -15.96
C ILE A 221 4.06 10.30 -15.11
N PRO A 222 4.98 10.95 -14.37
CA PRO A 222 5.83 10.28 -13.42
C PRO A 222 5.00 9.46 -12.43
N ILE A 223 5.46 8.24 -12.12
CA ILE A 223 4.67 7.28 -11.34
C ILE A 223 4.34 7.80 -9.93
N TRP A 224 5.16 8.67 -9.34
CA TRP A 224 4.86 9.31 -8.05
C TRP A 224 3.71 10.34 -8.09
N LEU A 225 3.29 10.77 -9.29
CA LEU A 225 2.18 11.70 -9.50
C LEU A 225 0.88 11.00 -9.94
N ARG A 226 0.92 9.67 -10.11
CA ARG A 226 -0.20 8.85 -10.59
C ARG A 226 -0.91 8.16 -9.43
#